data_AF-A0A2J8W516-F1
#
_entry.id   AF-A0A2J8W516-F1
#
_cell.length_a   1.000
_cell.length_b   1.000
_cell.length_c   1.000
_cell.angle_alpha   90.00
_cell.angle_beta   90.00
_cell.angle_gamma   90.00
#
_symmetry.space_group_name_H-M   'P 1'
#
loop_
_entity.id
_entity.type
_entity.pdbx_description
1 polymer ?
#
loop_
_entity_poly.entity_id
_entity_poly.type
_entity_poly.pdbx_seq_one_letter_code
_entity_poly.pdbx_strand_id
1 'polypeptide(L)'
;MGGAEWEREQTGVKTFGPFGSGNQDNLTMYMDLVDGIFLNQIMLQIDPRPTNQRINKHVNNDVNLRIQNLTILVRNIKTYYQDRPFFR
;
A
#
# COMPACT_ATOMS: atom_id res chain seq x y z
N MET A 1 39.41 -9.69 4.26
CA MET A 1 39.08 -8.26 4.43
C MET A 1 37.57 -8.15 4.35
N GLY A 2 36.91 -7.99 5.50
CA GLY A 2 35.46 -7.94 5.60
C GLY A 2 34.96 -6.57 5.17
N GLY A 3 34.14 -6.54 4.12
CA GLY A 3 33.34 -5.36 3.79
C GLY A 3 32.46 -5.04 4.98
N ALA A 4 32.51 -3.78 5.41
CA ALA A 4 31.81 -3.29 6.58
C ALA A 4 30.31 -3.57 6.46
N GLU A 5 29.79 -4.34 7.41
CA GLU A 5 28.38 -4.66 7.60
C GLU A 5 27.47 -3.41 7.69
N TRP A 6 28.07 -2.24 7.92
CA TRP A 6 27.45 -0.91 7.93
C TRP A 6 26.89 -0.43 6.58
N GLU A 7 27.29 -1.04 5.45
CA GLU A 7 26.63 -0.75 4.15
C GLU A 7 25.18 -1.27 4.07
N ARG A 8 24.76 -2.14 5.01
CA ARG A 8 23.40 -2.71 5.05
C ARG A 8 22.38 -1.82 5.77
N GLU A 9 22.79 -0.66 6.28
CA GLU A 9 21.94 0.22 7.10
C GLU A 9 21.54 1.54 6.44
N GLN A 10 21.61 1.65 5.11
CA GLN A 10 20.97 2.77 4.43
C GLN A 10 19.47 2.51 4.19
N THR A 11 18.71 2.96 5.19
CA THR A 11 17.25 3.24 5.24
C THR A 11 16.34 2.10 5.68
N GLY A 12 16.00 2.06 6.97
CA GLY A 12 15.00 1.17 7.57
C GLY A 12 13.54 1.44 7.14
N VAL A 13 13.32 2.06 5.98
CA VAL A 13 12.00 2.31 5.40
C VAL A 13 11.82 1.36 4.23
N LYS A 14 10.92 0.38 4.38
CA LYS A 14 10.54 -0.49 3.27
C LYS A 14 9.78 0.33 2.23
N THR A 15 10.36 0.46 1.05
CA THR A 15 9.70 1.09 -0.10
C THR A 15 8.90 0.04 -0.87
N PHE A 16 7.80 0.48 -1.51
CA PHE A 16 6.92 -0.38 -2.25
C PHE A 16 6.75 0.11 -3.69
N GLY A 17 6.94 -0.81 -4.62
CA GLY A 17 6.60 -0.64 -6.03
C GLY A 17 7.74 -0.06 -6.90
N PRO A 18 7.67 -0.28 -8.21
CA PRO A 18 8.63 0.22 -9.19
C PRO A 18 8.51 1.72 -9.48
N PHE A 19 7.63 2.45 -8.77
CA PHE A 19 7.29 3.86 -9.00
C PHE A 19 8.45 4.85 -8.85
N GLY A 20 9.64 4.38 -8.41
CA GLY A 20 10.88 5.15 -8.35
C GLY A 20 11.91 4.80 -9.43
N SER A 21 11.63 3.83 -10.31
CA SER A 21 12.50 3.48 -11.45
C SER A 21 12.09 4.36 -12.63
N GLY A 22 12.99 5.21 -13.12
CA GLY A 22 12.72 6.32 -14.05
C GLY A 22 12.15 6.01 -15.44
N ASN A 23 11.56 4.83 -15.64
CA ASN A 23 10.97 4.36 -16.89
C ASN A 23 9.45 4.17 -16.85
N GLN A 24 8.76 4.45 -15.74
CA GLN A 24 7.29 4.34 -15.68
C GLN A 24 6.58 5.63 -16.08
N ASP A 25 5.60 5.49 -16.97
CA ASP A 25 4.70 6.56 -17.39
C ASP A 25 3.81 7.04 -16.22
N ASN A 26 3.67 8.37 -16.07
CA ASN A 26 2.93 8.99 -14.97
C ASN A 26 1.43 8.65 -14.98
N LEU A 27 0.83 8.44 -16.16
CA LEU A 27 -0.58 8.05 -16.26
C LEU A 27 -0.78 6.62 -15.78
N THR A 28 0.15 5.72 -16.13
CA THR A 28 0.13 4.34 -15.66
C THR A 28 0.24 4.28 -14.14
N MET A 29 1.17 5.04 -13.57
CA MET A 29 1.29 5.19 -12.11
C MET A 29 0.00 5.70 -11.47
N TYR A 30 -0.59 6.76 -12.04
CA TYR A 30 -1.86 7.29 -11.56
C TYR A 30 -2.98 6.24 -11.59
N MET A 31 -3.09 5.47 -12.68
CA MET A 31 -4.13 4.44 -12.83
C MET A 31 -3.97 3.30 -11.82
N ASP A 32 -2.73 2.82 -11.59
CA ASP A 32 -2.45 1.78 -10.60
C ASP A 32 -2.82 2.21 -9.17
N LEU A 33 -2.60 3.48 -8.84
CA LEU A 33 -2.95 4.07 -7.55
C LEU A 33 -4.47 4.24 -7.41
N VAL A 34 -5.14 4.77 -8.44
CA VAL A 34 -6.58 5.05 -8.43
C VAL A 34 -7.43 3.79 -8.40
N ASP A 35 -6.96 2.69 -8.97
CA ASP A 35 -7.61 1.38 -8.83
C ASP A 35 -7.65 0.90 -7.37
N GLY A 36 -6.77 1.42 -6.51
CA GLY A 36 -6.74 1.16 -5.08
C GLY A 36 -6.29 -0.26 -4.71
N ILE A 37 -6.08 -1.15 -5.68
CA ILE A 37 -5.62 -2.53 -5.46
C ILE A 37 -4.25 -2.52 -4.78
N PHE A 38 -3.29 -1.82 -5.37
CA PHE A 38 -1.91 -1.77 -4.88
C PHE A 38 -1.83 -1.14 -3.49
N LEU A 39 -2.56 -0.04 -3.27
CA LEU A 39 -2.61 0.62 -1.96
C LEU A 39 -3.18 -0.29 -0.87
N ASN A 40 -4.23 -1.06 -1.16
CA ASN A 40 -4.77 -2.03 -0.21
C ASN A 40 -3.77 -3.16 0.10
N GLN A 41 -2.97 -3.60 -0.87
CA GLN A 41 -1.92 -4.59 -0.63
C GLN A 41 -0.81 -4.05 0.27
N ILE A 42 -0.41 -2.78 0.10
CA ILE A 42 0.52 -2.11 1.01
C ILE A 42 -0.08 -2.06 2.41
N MET A 43 -1.33 -1.63 2.53
CA MET A 43 -2.00 -1.52 3.83
C MET A 43 -2.04 -2.87 4.57
N LEU A 44 -2.26 -3.98 3.85
CA LEU A 44 -2.24 -5.32 4.43
C LEU A 44 -0.85 -5.75 4.91
N GLN A 45 0.22 -5.28 4.26
CA GLN A 45 1.60 -5.50 4.74
C GLN A 45 1.94 -4.62 5.96
N ILE A 46 1.33 -3.44 6.08
CA ILE A 46 1.48 -2.56 7.24
C ILE A 46 0.72 -3.11 8.45
N ASP A 47 -0.50 -3.59 8.23
CA ASP A 47 -1.35 -4.17 9.26
C ASP A 47 -2.08 -5.41 8.71
N PRO A 48 -1.70 -6.63 9.15
CA PRO A 48 -2.34 -7.86 8.68
C PRO A 48 -3.67 -8.17 9.38
N ARG A 49 -4.08 -7.40 10.40
CA ARG A 49 -5.32 -7.65 11.18
C ARG A 49 -6.62 -7.61 10.36
N PRO A 50 -6.83 -6.71 9.37
CA PRO A 50 -8.02 -6.72 8.54
C PRO A 50 -7.93 -7.83 7.47
N THR A 51 -8.21 -9.08 7.87
CA THR A 51 -8.06 -10.27 7.00
C THR A 51 -9.28 -10.55 6.10
N ASN A 52 -10.44 -9.98 6.39
CA ASN A 52 -11.71 -10.35 5.74
C ASN A 52 -12.24 -9.35 4.72
N GLN A 53 -11.52 -8.27 4.43
CA GLN A 53 -11.96 -7.29 3.43
C GLN A 53 -11.61 -7.73 2.01
N ARG A 54 -12.65 -8.02 1.23
CA ARG A 54 -12.53 -8.36 -0.19
C ARG A 54 -12.36 -7.09 -1.02
N ILE A 55 -11.19 -6.92 -1.61
CA ILE A 55 -10.93 -5.89 -2.61
C ILE A 55 -11.34 -6.38 -4.00
N ASN A 56 -11.78 -5.46 -4.85
CA ASN A 56 -12.08 -5.71 -6.25
C ASN A 56 -10.78 -5.75 -7.05
N LYS A 57 -10.39 -6.94 -7.52
CA LYS A 57 -9.14 -7.15 -8.29
C LYS A 57 -9.27 -6.82 -9.79
N HIS A 58 -10.50 -6.81 -10.31
CA HIS A 58 -10.79 -6.51 -11.71
C HIS A 58 -11.60 -5.22 -11.78
N VAL A 59 -10.89 -4.09 -11.77
CA VAL A 59 -11.53 -2.77 -11.69
C VAL A 59 -12.03 -2.30 -13.06
N ASN A 60 -11.33 -2.63 -14.16
CA ASN A 60 -11.74 -2.32 -15.54
C ASN A 60 -12.20 -0.87 -15.75
N ASN A 61 -11.55 0.08 -15.06
CA ASN A 61 -11.90 1.50 -15.06
C ASN A 61 -13.33 1.83 -14.54
N ASP A 62 -13.98 0.90 -13.83
CA ASP A 62 -15.27 1.13 -13.16
C ASP A 62 -15.09 2.01 -11.92
N VAL A 63 -15.71 3.18 -11.94
CA VAL A 63 -15.64 4.19 -10.88
C VAL A 63 -16.18 3.66 -9.55
N ASN A 64 -17.22 2.84 -9.55
CA ASN A 64 -17.79 2.30 -8.32
C ASN A 64 -16.86 1.28 -7.68
N LEU A 65 -16.16 0.48 -8.49
CA LEU A 65 -15.17 -0.48 -7.98
C LEU A 65 -13.95 0.24 -7.38
N ARG A 66 -13.51 1.33 -8.01
CA ARG A 66 -12.45 2.22 -7.46
C ARG A 66 -12.86 2.81 -6.12
N ILE A 67 -14.06 3.40 -6.05
CA ILE A 67 -14.60 3.97 -4.82
C ILE A 67 -14.67 2.91 -3.71
N GLN A 68 -15.13 1.69 -4.02
CA GLN A 68 -15.17 0.59 -3.04
C GLN A 68 -13.78 0.23 -2.52
N ASN A 69 -12.80 0.05 -3.42
CA ASN A 69 -11.42 -0.26 -3.04
C ASN A 69 -10.81 0.85 -2.16
N LEU A 70 -11.02 2.11 -2.51
CA LEU A 70 -10.52 3.26 -1.74
C LEU A 70 -11.25 3.42 -0.40
N THR A 71 -12.55 3.10 -0.34
CA THR A 71 -13.32 3.10 0.91
C THR A 71 -12.79 2.06 1.90
N ILE A 72 -12.45 0.86 1.41
CA ILE A 72 -11.79 -0.19 2.20
C ILE A 72 -10.45 0.33 2.74
N LEU A 73 -9.63 0.93 1.87
CA LEU A 73 -8.33 1.47 2.24
C LEU A 73 -8.44 2.50 3.37
N VAL A 74 -9.31 3.51 3.20
CA VAL A 74 -9.50 4.58 4.19
C VAL A 74 -9.97 4.02 5.53
N ARG A 75 -10.87 3.03 5.51
CA ARG A 75 -11.32 2.35 6.75
C ARG A 75 -10.13 1.69 7.46
N ASN A 76 -9.30 0.95 6.72
CA ASN A 76 -8.17 0.23 7.30
C ASN A 76 -7.12 1.18 7.88
N ILE A 77 -6.83 2.28 7.19
CA ILE A 77 -5.96 3.34 7.70
C ILE A 77 -6.52 3.90 9.01
N LYS A 78 -7.81 4.23 9.07
CA LYS A 78 -8.44 4.74 10.30
C LYS A 78 -8.35 3.72 11.44
N THR A 79 -8.74 2.48 11.20
CA THR A 79 -8.66 1.39 12.18
C THR A 79 -7.23 1.19 12.70
N TYR A 80 -6.22 1.24 11.81
CA TYR A 80 -4.82 1.08 12.19
C TYR A 80 -4.36 2.12 13.23
N TYR A 81 -4.80 3.37 13.11
CA TYR A 81 -4.47 4.43 14.05
C TYR A 81 -5.38 4.45 15.29
N GLN A 82 -6.66 4.08 15.14
CA GLN A 82 -7.67 4.18 16.21
C GLN A 82 -7.68 2.97 17.15
N ASP A 83 -7.43 1.76 16.65
CA ASP A 83 -7.40 0.50 17.43
C ASP A 83 -5.97 0.09 17.79
N ARG A 84 -5.07 1.05 18.04
CA ARG A 84 -3.75 0.78 18.61
C ARG A 84 -3.89 0.60 20.13
N PRO A 85 -3.62 -0.60 20.68
CA PRO A 85 -3.77 -0.87 22.12
C PRO A 85 -2.82 -0.06 23.02
N PHE A 86 -1.85 0.65 22.46
CA PHE A 86 -0.95 1.54 23.19
C PHE A 86 -1.53 2.93 23.50
N PHE A 87 -2.71 3.28 22.97
CA PHE A 87 -3.33 4.60 23.17
C PHE A 87 -4.76 4.53 23.77
N ARG A 88 -5.15 3.39 24.36
CA ARG A 88 -6.37 3.25 25.17
C ARG A 88 -6.03 2.96 26.62
#